data_AF-A0A7C4ULP0-F1
#
_entry.id   AF-A0A7C4ULP0-F1
#
_cell.length_a   1.000
_cell.length_b   1.000
_cell.length_c   1.000
_cell.angle_alpha   90.00
_cell.angle_beta   90.00
_cell.angle_gamma   90.00
#
_symmetry.space_group_name_H-M   'P 1'
#
loop_
_entity.id
_entity.type
_entity.pdbx_description
1 polymer ?
#
loop_
_entity_poly.entity_id
_entity_poly.type
_entity_poly.pdbx_seq_one_letter_code
_entity_poly.pdbx_strand_id
1 'polypeptide(L)'
;MPSDSGMAFVVIQHLSPDFRSLMDELLARHTDIPIIRVENGMVAAPNAIYLMPPKTEMIISGGKLLLTEKEPSNSLSLPIDLFFRSLAEDIGPRAVGIVLSGTGSDGSRGIRAIHEAGGLVIAQSEETSKFDGMPRSAIETGMVDFVLPPEEIPQTLMKFSQHTLGHDAVSDEHTTATVDQLNVVFQLLRKSYGIDFAHYIPNMVSRR
;
A
#
# COMPACT_ATOMS: atom_id res chain seq x y z
N MET A 1 -2.98 11.68 -11.15
CA MET A 1 -4.01 10.64 -10.99
C MET A 1 -5.35 11.21 -11.44
N PRO A 2 -6.21 10.44 -12.13
CA PRO A 2 -7.60 10.82 -12.40
C PRO A 2 -8.39 10.98 -11.10
N SER A 3 -9.38 11.88 -11.09
CA SER A 3 -10.22 12.10 -9.89
C SER A 3 -11.20 10.96 -9.62
N ASP A 4 -11.46 10.12 -10.61
CA ASP A 4 -12.37 8.98 -10.60
C ASP A 4 -11.64 7.62 -10.64
N SER A 5 -10.40 7.58 -10.14
CA SER A 5 -9.53 6.38 -10.17
C SER A 5 -10.08 5.14 -9.44
N GLY A 6 -11.14 5.29 -8.63
CA GLY A 6 -11.72 4.23 -7.81
C GLY A 6 -10.92 3.94 -6.53
N MET A 7 -9.86 4.71 -6.25
CA MET A 7 -8.98 4.52 -5.10
C MET A 7 -9.23 5.57 -4.02
N ALA A 8 -9.08 5.17 -2.76
CA ALA A 8 -8.95 6.08 -1.63
C ALA A 8 -7.46 6.28 -1.32
N PHE A 9 -7.01 7.53 -1.20
CA PHE A 9 -5.62 7.84 -0.88
C PHE A 9 -5.53 8.31 0.56
N VAL A 10 -4.69 7.67 1.38
CA VAL A 10 -4.46 8.10 2.76
C VAL A 10 -3.02 8.57 2.89
N VAL A 11 -2.84 9.84 3.25
CA VAL A 11 -1.52 10.47 3.36
C VAL A 11 -1.16 10.63 4.83
N ILE A 12 -0.11 9.92 5.23
CA ILE A 12 0.43 9.93 6.60
C ILE A 12 1.81 10.57 6.54
N GLN A 13 2.03 11.55 7.41
CA GLN A 13 3.27 12.31 7.47
C GLN A 13 3.76 12.44 8.90
N HIS A 14 5.08 12.48 9.05
CA HIS A 14 5.74 12.92 10.27
C HIS A 14 5.61 14.44 10.38
N LEU A 15 4.49 14.89 10.96
CA LEU A 15 4.31 16.30 11.28
C LEU A 15 4.87 16.56 12.67
N SER A 16 5.68 17.62 12.81
CA SER A 16 5.93 18.19 14.12
C SER A 16 4.58 18.61 14.74
N PRO A 17 4.31 18.28 16.02
CA PRO A 17 3.08 18.67 16.70
C PRO A 17 2.82 20.18 16.70
N ASP A 18 3.87 20.97 16.53
CA ASP A 18 3.87 22.43 16.59
C ASP A 18 3.71 23.09 15.21
N PHE A 19 3.72 22.30 14.13
CA PHE A 19 3.61 22.83 12.77
C PHE A 19 2.22 22.55 12.19
N ARG A 20 1.51 23.62 11.80
CA ARG A 20 0.28 23.49 11.01
C ARG A 20 0.67 22.93 9.64
N SER A 21 0.18 21.73 9.33
CA SER A 21 0.34 21.15 7.99
C SER A 21 -0.30 22.07 6.96
N LEU A 22 0.47 22.42 5.93
CA LEU A 22 0.02 23.12 4.72
C LEU A 22 -0.34 22.14 3.60
N MET A 23 -0.40 20.84 3.91
CA MET A 23 -0.54 19.79 2.89
C MET A 23 -1.87 19.90 2.12
N ASP A 24 -2.93 20.30 2.80
CA ASP A 24 -4.22 20.60 2.16
C ASP A 24 -4.08 21.67 1.09
N GLU A 25 -3.44 22.79 1.41
CA GLU A 25 -3.22 23.90 0.47
C GLU A 25 -2.25 23.53 -0.67
N LEU A 26 -1.23 22.71 -0.38
CA LEU A 26 -0.23 22.31 -1.38
C LEU A 26 -0.80 21.30 -2.38
N LEU A 27 -1.58 20.33 -1.91
CA LEU A 27 -2.23 19.35 -2.77
C LEU A 27 -3.33 20.00 -3.61
N ALA A 28 -4.15 20.87 -3.02
CA ALA A 28 -5.26 21.54 -3.72
C ALA A 28 -4.80 22.38 -4.92
N ARG A 29 -3.52 22.76 -5.00
CA ARG A 29 -2.94 23.46 -6.16
C ARG A 29 -2.66 22.54 -7.36
N HIS A 30 -2.63 21.22 -7.14
CA HIS A 30 -2.15 20.24 -8.11
C HIS A 30 -3.16 19.12 -8.40
N THR A 31 -4.33 19.11 -7.74
CA THR A 31 -5.35 18.10 -7.98
C THR A 31 -6.76 18.60 -7.67
N ASP A 32 -7.72 18.10 -8.45
CA ASP A 32 -9.15 18.27 -8.20
C ASP A 32 -9.73 17.13 -7.35
N ILE A 33 -8.91 16.15 -6.93
CA ILE A 33 -9.36 15.09 -6.01
C ILE A 33 -9.74 15.74 -4.68
N PRO A 34 -10.94 15.49 -4.13
CA PRO A 34 -11.34 15.98 -2.82
C PRO A 34 -10.33 15.64 -1.73
N ILE A 35 -9.88 16.65 -0.98
CA ILE A 35 -8.96 16.50 0.16
C ILE A 35 -9.76 16.65 1.44
N ILE A 36 -9.72 15.64 2.29
CA ILE A 36 -10.54 15.49 3.49
C ILE A 36 -9.60 15.32 4.69
N ARG A 37 -9.78 16.13 5.73
CA ARG A 37 -9.14 15.89 7.02
C ARG A 37 -9.92 14.80 7.74
N VAL A 38 -9.21 13.78 8.22
CA VAL A 38 -9.86 12.62 8.84
C VAL A 38 -10.50 13.00 10.17
N GLU A 39 -11.73 12.54 10.36
CA GLU A 39 -12.40 12.51 11.66
C GLU A 39 -12.53 11.06 12.13
N ASN A 40 -12.56 10.85 13.45
CA ASN A 40 -12.61 9.50 14.00
C ASN A 40 -13.86 8.74 13.54
N GLY A 41 -13.68 7.54 12.99
CA GLY A 41 -14.77 6.68 12.51
C GLY A 41 -15.24 6.99 11.09
N MET A 42 -14.58 7.92 10.40
CA MET A 42 -14.89 8.28 9.01
C MET A 42 -14.69 7.09 8.06
N VAL A 43 -15.66 6.84 7.18
CA VAL A 43 -15.55 5.77 6.16
C VAL A 43 -14.62 6.23 5.04
N ALA A 44 -13.64 5.40 4.68
CA ALA A 44 -12.75 5.65 3.56
C ALA A 44 -13.50 5.36 2.24
N ALA A 45 -14.02 6.42 1.61
CA ALA A 45 -14.63 6.36 0.28
C ALA A 45 -13.58 6.54 -0.83
N PRO A 46 -13.78 5.91 -2.01
CA PRO A 46 -12.92 6.10 -3.17
C PRO A 46 -12.94 7.55 -3.66
N ASN A 47 -11.99 7.90 -4.52
CA ASN A 47 -11.89 9.19 -5.20
C ASN A 47 -11.66 10.37 -4.25
N ALA A 48 -10.94 10.13 -3.15
CA ALA A 48 -10.64 11.14 -2.15
C ALA A 48 -9.24 10.95 -1.55
N ILE A 49 -8.64 12.05 -1.10
CA ILE A 49 -7.40 12.08 -0.33
C ILE A 49 -7.73 12.38 1.13
N TYR A 50 -7.31 11.50 2.03
CA TYR A 50 -7.48 11.62 3.47
C TYR A 50 -6.17 12.05 4.12
N LEU A 51 -6.22 13.16 4.86
CA LEU A 51 -5.09 13.69 5.60
C LEU A 51 -5.24 13.40 7.09
N MET A 52 -4.25 12.70 7.65
CA MET A 52 -4.19 12.45 9.09
C MET A 52 -4.02 13.77 9.87
N PRO A 53 -4.83 14.03 10.91
CA PRO A 53 -4.64 15.20 11.76
C PRO A 53 -3.35 15.11 12.59
N PRO A 54 -2.81 16.24 13.08
CA PRO A 54 -1.64 16.24 13.95
C PRO A 54 -1.97 15.65 15.33
N LYS A 55 -0.94 15.14 16.03
CA LYS A 55 -1.05 14.60 17.41
C LYS A 55 -1.96 13.37 17.56
N THR A 56 -2.29 12.71 16.46
CA THR A 56 -3.07 11.47 16.46
C THR A 56 -2.28 10.31 15.86
N GLU A 57 -2.62 9.11 16.28
CA GLU A 57 -2.34 7.89 15.53
C GLU A 57 -3.60 7.48 14.76
N MET A 58 -3.42 6.79 13.64
CA MET A 58 -4.52 6.39 12.76
C MET A 58 -4.35 4.95 12.30
N ILE A 59 -5.44 4.19 12.35
CA ILE A 59 -5.57 2.87 11.73
C ILE A 59 -6.80 2.83 10.84
N ILE A 60 -6.91 1.79 10.01
CA ILE A 60 -8.14 1.47 9.30
C ILE A 60 -8.72 0.13 9.79
N SER A 61 -10.04 0.06 9.99
CA SER A 61 -10.72 -1.17 10.36
C SER A 61 -12.19 -1.11 9.93
N GLY A 62 -12.66 -2.17 9.26
CA GLY A 62 -13.98 -2.23 8.64
C GLY A 62 -14.22 -1.09 7.65
N GLY A 63 -13.18 -0.68 6.90
CA GLY A 63 -13.24 0.47 6.00
C GLY A 63 -13.36 1.84 6.67
N LYS A 64 -13.18 1.93 7.99
CA LYS A 64 -13.23 3.19 8.76
C LYS A 64 -11.85 3.61 9.24
N LEU A 65 -11.54 4.88 9.11
CA LEU A 65 -10.34 5.51 9.66
C LEU A 65 -10.59 5.83 11.14
N LEU A 66 -9.86 5.15 12.02
CA LEU A 66 -10.00 5.30 13.47
C LEU A 66 -8.80 6.09 14.00
N LEU A 67 -9.10 7.14 14.78
CA LEU A 67 -8.09 8.02 15.36
C LEU A 67 -7.98 7.79 16.85
N THR A 68 -6.75 7.75 17.34
CA THR A 68 -6.43 7.72 18.76
C THR A 68 -5.51 8.89 19.09
N GLU A 69 -5.71 9.53 20.24
CA GLU A 69 -4.80 10.58 20.71
C GLU A 69 -3.43 9.99 21.02
N LYS A 70 -2.38 10.69 20.60
CA LYS A 70 -1.01 10.28 20.89
C LYS A 70 -0.60 10.76 22.28
N GLU A 71 -0.40 9.81 23.19
CA GLU A 71 0.15 10.09 24.53
C GLU A 71 1.57 10.69 24.44
N PRO A 72 1.86 11.82 25.13
CA PRO A 72 3.18 12.47 25.10
C PRO A 72 4.32 11.59 25.65
N SER A 73 3.98 10.60 26.48
CA SER A 73 4.90 9.71 27.17
C SER A 73 5.34 8.52 26.33
N ASN A 74 4.72 8.31 25.16
CA ASN A 74 4.93 7.09 24.39
C ASN A 74 6.18 7.15 23.51
N SER A 75 6.83 5.99 23.41
CA SER A 75 8.04 5.69 22.63
C SER A 75 7.98 6.14 21.16
N LEU A 76 9.11 5.98 20.45
CA LEU A 76 9.26 6.19 19.00
C LEU A 76 7.96 5.84 18.25
N SER A 77 7.24 6.85 17.78
CA SER A 77 5.96 6.68 17.09
C SER A 77 6.22 6.44 15.61
N LEU A 78 5.71 5.31 15.12
CA LEU A 78 5.86 4.83 13.75
C LEU A 78 4.47 4.75 13.09
N PRO A 79 3.83 5.91 12.82
CA PRO A 79 2.44 5.95 12.36
C PRO A 79 2.24 5.28 11.00
N ILE A 80 3.26 5.29 10.13
CA ILE A 80 3.16 4.66 8.81
C ILE A 80 3.18 3.14 8.96
N ASP A 81 4.08 2.58 9.78
CA ASP A 81 4.11 1.15 10.11
C ASP A 81 2.81 0.68 10.76
N LEU A 82 2.24 1.49 11.66
CA LEU A 82 0.95 1.19 12.30
C LEU A 82 -0.18 1.13 11.26
N PHE A 83 -0.30 2.16 10.43
CA PHE A 83 -1.37 2.22 9.43
C PHE A 83 -1.26 1.12 8.38
N PHE A 84 -0.05 0.89 7.82
CA PHE A 84 0.17 -0.15 6.81
C PHE A 84 -0.19 -1.55 7.31
N ARG A 85 0.09 -1.87 8.58
CA ARG A 85 -0.36 -3.13 9.18
C ARG A 85 -1.88 -3.25 9.20
N SER A 86 -2.57 -2.22 9.73
CA SER A 86 -4.03 -2.23 9.76
C SER A 86 -4.67 -2.26 8.35
N LEU A 87 -4.04 -1.61 7.38
CA LEU A 87 -4.49 -1.61 5.99
C LEU A 87 -4.37 -3.00 5.36
N ALA A 88 -3.24 -3.68 5.59
CA ALA A 88 -3.04 -5.04 5.14
C ALA A 88 -4.06 -6.00 5.77
N GLU A 89 -4.36 -5.86 7.06
CA GLU A 89 -5.36 -6.66 7.77
C GLU A 89 -6.78 -6.41 7.27
N ASP A 90 -7.13 -5.16 6.95
CA ASP A 90 -8.50 -4.77 6.58
C ASP A 90 -8.86 -5.12 5.13
N ILE A 91 -7.95 -4.82 4.18
CA ILE A 91 -8.26 -4.92 2.74
C ILE A 91 -7.33 -5.86 1.95
N GLY A 92 -6.36 -6.49 2.62
CA GLY A 92 -5.57 -7.59 2.09
C GLY A 92 -4.93 -7.29 0.72
N PRO A 93 -5.21 -8.10 -0.33
CA PRO A 93 -4.63 -7.91 -1.67
C PRO A 93 -4.96 -6.57 -2.33
N ARG A 94 -5.94 -5.82 -1.82
CA ARG A 94 -6.27 -4.47 -2.34
C ARG A 94 -5.43 -3.36 -1.69
N ALA A 95 -4.66 -3.68 -0.66
CA ALA A 95 -3.78 -2.72 0.00
C ALA A 95 -2.64 -2.29 -0.91
N VAL A 96 -2.35 -0.98 -0.91
CA VAL A 96 -1.17 -0.42 -1.57
C VAL A 96 -0.38 0.41 -0.56
N GLY A 97 0.88 0.04 -0.35
CA GLY A 97 1.83 0.77 0.47
C GLY A 97 2.80 1.54 -0.40
N ILE A 98 2.86 2.86 -0.26
CA ILE A 98 3.79 3.72 -1.00
C ILE A 98 4.70 4.43 0.00
N VAL A 99 6.00 4.17 -0.06
CA VAL A 99 7.02 4.86 0.75
C VAL A 99 7.72 5.90 -0.12
N LEU A 100 7.48 7.18 0.20
CA LEU A 100 8.09 8.31 -0.49
C LEU A 100 9.31 8.85 0.27
N SER A 101 10.02 9.79 -0.36
CA SER A 101 11.16 10.52 0.19
C SER A 101 10.91 10.98 1.63
N GLY A 102 11.82 10.64 2.53
CA GLY A 102 11.74 10.94 3.95
C GLY A 102 12.95 10.41 4.72
N THR A 103 13.11 10.85 5.96
CA THR A 103 14.20 10.39 6.84
C THR A 103 13.70 9.31 7.80
N GLY A 104 14.61 8.44 8.27
CA GLY A 104 14.26 7.35 9.18
C GLY A 104 13.84 6.07 8.44
N SER A 105 13.07 5.22 9.13
CA SER A 105 12.71 3.86 8.67
C SER A 105 11.24 3.51 8.89
N ASP A 106 10.40 4.49 9.25
CA ASP A 106 8.97 4.26 9.41
C ASP A 106 8.33 3.91 8.05
N GLY A 107 7.44 2.93 8.05
CA GLY A 107 6.86 2.31 6.87
C GLY A 107 7.54 1.00 6.48
N SER A 108 8.84 0.83 6.75
CA SER A 108 9.59 -0.38 6.35
C SER A 108 9.07 -1.66 7.00
N ARG A 109 8.55 -1.60 8.23
CA ARG A 109 7.98 -2.79 8.89
C ARG A 109 6.54 -3.02 8.43
N GLY A 110 5.81 -1.93 8.17
CA GLY A 110 4.44 -1.96 7.70
C GLY A 110 4.29 -2.53 6.29
N ILE A 111 5.20 -2.20 5.37
CA ILE A 111 5.16 -2.72 3.99
C ILE A 111 5.27 -4.24 3.94
N ARG A 112 5.96 -4.87 4.90
CA ARG A 112 6.02 -6.33 4.99
C ARG A 112 4.62 -6.92 5.16
N ALA A 113 3.79 -6.31 6.01
CA ALA A 113 2.41 -6.77 6.20
C ALA A 113 1.58 -6.63 4.91
N ILE A 114 1.75 -5.51 4.18
CA ILE A 114 1.08 -5.31 2.88
C ILE A 114 1.52 -6.37 1.88
N HIS A 115 2.83 -6.61 1.75
CA HIS A 115 3.38 -7.62 0.85
C HIS A 115 2.88 -9.03 1.21
N GLU A 116 2.96 -9.42 2.48
CA GLU A 116 2.51 -10.73 2.96
C GLU A 116 0.99 -10.94 2.79
N ALA A 117 0.20 -9.86 2.84
CA ALA A 117 -1.23 -9.88 2.57
C ALA A 117 -1.59 -9.90 1.06
N GLY A 118 -0.58 -9.92 0.18
CA GLY A 118 -0.75 -9.93 -1.28
C GLY A 118 -1.01 -8.56 -1.91
N GLY A 119 -0.89 -7.49 -1.13
CA GLY A 119 -1.00 -6.11 -1.60
C GLY A 119 0.23 -5.67 -2.39
N LEU A 120 0.19 -4.42 -2.89
CA LEU A 120 1.25 -3.82 -3.70
C LEU A 120 2.13 -2.91 -2.85
N VAL A 121 3.45 -3.07 -2.95
CA VAL A 121 4.41 -2.18 -2.28
C VAL A 121 5.25 -1.43 -3.30
N ILE A 122 5.25 -0.10 -3.21
CA ILE A 122 6.07 0.79 -4.05
C ILE A 122 6.96 1.64 -3.15
N ALA A 123 8.25 1.73 -3.48
CA ALA A 123 9.15 2.71 -2.89
C ALA A 123 9.58 3.73 -3.95
N GLN A 124 9.76 4.98 -3.52
CA GLN A 124 10.34 6.00 -4.38
C GLN A 124 11.80 5.65 -4.73
N SER A 125 12.23 5.89 -5.96
CA SER A 125 13.63 5.72 -6.35
C SER A 125 14.57 6.65 -5.56
N GLU A 126 15.76 6.16 -5.22
CA GLU A 126 16.77 6.98 -4.51
C GLU A 126 17.14 8.22 -5.32
N GLU A 127 17.22 8.11 -6.65
CA GLU A 127 17.58 9.20 -7.57
C GLU A 127 16.63 10.41 -7.52
N THR A 128 15.35 10.16 -7.26
CA THR A 128 14.33 11.23 -7.16
C THR A 128 14.04 11.63 -5.71
N SER A 129 14.64 10.94 -4.74
CA SER A 129 14.42 11.17 -3.33
C SER A 129 15.30 12.31 -2.83
N LYS A 130 14.68 13.35 -2.29
CA LYS A 130 15.43 14.42 -1.60
C LYS A 130 16.05 13.92 -0.29
N PHE A 131 15.35 12.99 0.37
CA PHE A 131 15.78 12.26 1.55
C PHE A 131 15.51 10.78 1.30
N ASP A 132 16.57 9.99 1.25
CA ASP A 132 16.56 8.59 0.81
C ASP A 132 16.40 7.59 1.97
N GLY A 133 16.39 8.04 3.23
CA GLY A 133 16.36 7.16 4.40
C GLY A 133 15.17 6.19 4.41
N MET A 134 13.94 6.72 4.30
CA MET A 134 12.73 5.89 4.29
C MET A 134 12.65 5.00 3.04
N PRO A 135 12.81 5.52 1.80
CA PRO A 135 12.80 4.67 0.61
C PRO A 135 13.88 3.57 0.64
N ARG A 136 15.12 3.89 1.03
CA ARG A 136 16.19 2.90 1.15
C ARG A 136 15.85 1.82 2.18
N SER A 137 15.38 2.24 3.36
CA SER A 137 14.99 1.29 4.40
C SER A 137 13.86 0.36 3.96
N ALA A 138 12.90 0.88 3.18
CA ALA A 138 11.84 0.07 2.58
C ALA A 138 12.41 -0.94 1.57
N ILE A 139 13.29 -0.51 0.67
CA ILE A 139 13.93 -1.35 -0.35
C ILE A 139 14.75 -2.48 0.29
N GLU A 140 15.52 -2.18 1.33
CA GLU A 140 16.36 -3.14 2.06
C GLU A 140 15.56 -4.29 2.71
N THR A 141 14.25 -4.13 2.88
CA THR A 141 13.38 -5.22 3.38
C THR A 141 13.21 -6.37 2.41
N GLY A 142 13.47 -6.15 1.11
CA GLY A 142 13.18 -7.11 0.04
C GLY A 142 11.69 -7.31 -0.25
N MET A 143 10.80 -6.49 0.33
CA MET A 143 9.34 -6.60 0.20
C MET A 143 8.75 -5.56 -0.76
N VAL A 144 9.58 -4.72 -1.37
CA VAL A 144 9.15 -3.71 -2.36
C VAL A 144 8.99 -4.37 -3.72
N ASP A 145 7.80 -4.23 -4.33
CA ASP A 145 7.51 -4.79 -5.65
C ASP A 145 8.06 -3.89 -6.77
N PHE A 146 7.97 -2.56 -6.59
CA PHE A 146 8.49 -1.59 -7.56
C PHE A 146 9.24 -0.44 -6.89
N VAL A 147 10.39 -0.10 -7.45
CA VAL A 147 11.14 1.11 -7.12
C VAL A 147 10.99 2.09 -8.28
N LEU A 148 10.24 3.17 -8.09
CA LEU A 148 9.81 4.05 -9.18
C LEU A 148 10.04 5.52 -8.84
N PRO A 149 10.32 6.38 -9.84
CA PRO A 149 10.20 7.81 -9.66
C PRO A 149 8.72 8.22 -9.48
N PRO A 150 8.39 9.29 -8.74
CA PRO A 150 7.00 9.66 -8.42
C PRO A 150 6.08 9.82 -9.62
N GLU A 151 6.60 10.29 -10.75
CA GLU A 151 5.87 10.48 -12.01
C GLU A 151 5.37 9.16 -12.63
N GLU A 152 6.01 8.03 -12.34
CA GLU A 152 5.62 6.72 -12.87
C GLU A 152 4.63 5.98 -11.95
N ILE A 153 4.59 6.32 -10.66
CA ILE A 153 3.71 5.69 -9.67
C ILE A 153 2.23 5.70 -10.12
N PRO A 154 1.65 6.83 -10.59
CA PRO A 154 0.27 6.87 -11.06
C PRO A 154 -0.08 5.81 -12.10
N GLN A 155 0.82 5.56 -13.06
CA GLN A 155 0.58 4.59 -14.12
C GLN A 155 0.55 3.16 -13.57
N THR A 156 1.45 2.84 -12.63
CA THR A 156 1.48 1.54 -11.95
C THR A 156 0.21 1.32 -11.11
N LEU A 157 -0.26 2.35 -10.39
CA LEU A 157 -1.52 2.29 -9.64
C LEU A 157 -2.72 2.00 -10.54
N MET A 158 -2.84 2.68 -11.68
CA MET A 158 -3.96 2.46 -12.61
C MET A 158 -3.96 1.05 -13.21
N LYS A 159 -2.78 0.49 -13.50
CA LYS A 159 -2.68 -0.92 -13.94
C LYS A 159 -3.12 -1.87 -12.83
N PHE A 160 -2.66 -1.62 -11.61
CA PHE A 160 -3.02 -2.43 -10.45
C PHE A 160 -4.53 -2.42 -10.17
N SER A 161 -5.19 -1.26 -10.17
CA SER A 161 -6.64 -1.21 -9.95
C SER A 161 -7.43 -1.96 -11.01
N GLN A 162 -7.02 -1.91 -12.28
CA GLN A 162 -7.69 -2.64 -13.36
C GLN A 162 -7.63 -4.16 -13.14
N HIS A 163 -6.50 -4.70 -12.69
CA HIS A 163 -6.35 -6.13 -12.42
C HIS A 163 -7.09 -6.59 -11.17
N THR A 164 -7.08 -5.76 -10.12
CA THR A 164 -7.65 -6.12 -8.82
C THR A 164 -9.17 -5.89 -8.78
N LEU A 165 -9.68 -4.80 -9.37
CA LEU A 165 -11.13 -4.54 -9.48
C LEU A 165 -11.77 -5.37 -10.61
N GLY A 166 -11.00 -5.73 -11.63
CA GLY A 166 -11.46 -6.61 -12.72
C GLY A 166 -11.66 -8.07 -12.28
N HIS A 167 -10.97 -8.52 -11.22
CA HIS A 167 -11.15 -9.86 -10.67
C HIS A 167 -12.50 -10.06 -9.96
N ASP A 168 -13.08 -8.99 -9.41
CA ASP A 168 -14.40 -9.04 -8.77
C ASP A 168 -15.56 -9.11 -9.79
N ALA A 169 -15.32 -8.75 -11.05
CA ALA A 169 -16.35 -8.70 -12.11
C ALA A 169 -16.37 -9.93 -13.04
N VAL A 170 -15.37 -10.82 -12.99
CA VAL A 170 -15.19 -11.95 -13.94
C VAL A 170 -15.06 -13.31 -13.22
N SER A 171 -15.37 -13.35 -11.93
CA SER A 171 -15.24 -14.53 -11.06
C SER A 171 -16.37 -15.55 -11.26
N ASP A 172 -16.46 -16.17 -12.45
CA ASP A 172 -17.14 -17.47 -12.56
C ASP A 172 -16.61 -18.44 -13.65
N GLU A 173 -15.75 -18.04 -14.61
CA GLU A 173 -15.30 -19.00 -15.65
C GLU A 173 -13.78 -19.09 -15.90
N HIS A 174 -12.98 -18.10 -15.52
CA HIS A 174 -11.55 -18.07 -15.88
C HIS A 174 -10.57 -18.65 -14.84
N THR A 175 -11.00 -18.88 -13.59
CA THR A 175 -10.11 -19.35 -12.51
C THR A 175 -9.76 -20.84 -12.63
N THR A 176 -10.61 -21.66 -13.25
CA THR A 176 -10.38 -23.11 -13.43
C THR A 176 -9.30 -23.40 -14.49
N ALA A 177 -9.27 -22.65 -15.59
CA ALA A 177 -8.36 -22.91 -16.70
C ALA A 177 -6.87 -22.64 -16.38
N THR A 178 -6.58 -21.63 -15.55
CA THR A 178 -5.21 -21.26 -15.16
C THR A 178 -4.62 -22.21 -14.13
N VAL A 179 -5.44 -22.72 -13.20
CA VAL A 179 -5.01 -23.68 -12.17
C VAL A 179 -4.63 -25.02 -12.81
N ASP A 180 -5.37 -25.48 -13.81
CA ASP A 180 -5.07 -26.74 -14.52
C ASP A 180 -3.76 -26.66 -15.31
N GLN A 181 -3.46 -25.52 -15.94
CA GLN A 181 -2.20 -25.34 -16.68
C GLN A 181 -0.98 -25.26 -15.74
N LEU A 182 -1.12 -24.60 -14.59
CA LEU A 182 -0.07 -24.56 -13.56
C LEU A 182 0.17 -25.95 -12.95
N ASN A 183 -0.88 -26.74 -12.74
CA ASN A 183 -0.76 -28.12 -12.27
C ASN A 183 0.03 -29.01 -13.24
N VAL A 184 -0.12 -28.82 -14.54
CA VAL A 184 0.69 -29.54 -15.55
C VAL A 184 2.17 -29.16 -15.43
N VAL A 185 2.49 -27.88 -15.23
CA VAL A 185 3.87 -27.41 -15.03
C VAL A 185 4.46 -27.97 -13.73
N PHE A 186 3.71 -27.96 -12.62
CA PHE A 186 4.17 -28.54 -11.36
C PHE A 186 4.39 -30.06 -11.45
N GLN A 187 3.53 -30.77 -12.17
CA GLN A 187 3.72 -32.21 -12.41
C GLN A 187 4.98 -32.49 -13.24
N LEU A 188 5.27 -31.67 -14.25
CA LEU A 188 6.49 -31.79 -15.05
C LEU A 188 7.74 -31.54 -14.21
N LEU A 189 7.76 -30.47 -13.40
CA LEU A 189 8.88 -30.13 -12.52
C LEU A 189 9.12 -31.19 -11.44
N ARG A 190 8.06 -31.77 -10.87
CA ARG A 190 8.15 -32.88 -9.92
C ARG A 190 8.77 -34.11 -10.56
N LYS A 191 8.41 -34.41 -11.81
CA LYS A 191 8.90 -35.58 -12.54
C LYS A 191 10.38 -35.45 -12.95
N SER A 192 10.84 -34.25 -13.29
CA SER A 192 12.22 -34.02 -13.75
C SER A 192 13.21 -33.69 -12.62
N TYR A 193 12.77 -33.04 -11.55
CA TYR A 193 13.65 -32.55 -10.49
C TYR A 193 13.30 -33.04 -9.07
N GLY A 194 12.20 -33.77 -8.90
CA GLY A 194 11.80 -34.35 -7.61
C GLY A 194 11.28 -33.33 -6.57
N ILE A 195 11.02 -32.09 -6.98
CA ILE A 195 10.57 -31.00 -6.11
C ILE A 195 9.04 -30.93 -6.15
N ASP A 196 8.38 -30.95 -4.98
CA ASP A 196 6.92 -30.89 -4.85
C ASP A 196 6.45 -29.49 -4.47
N PHE A 197 5.79 -28.80 -5.40
CA PHE A 197 5.27 -27.45 -5.22
C PHE A 197 3.78 -27.42 -4.81
N ALA A 198 3.15 -28.57 -4.54
CA ALA A 198 1.72 -28.64 -4.20
C ALA A 198 1.33 -27.86 -2.93
N HIS A 199 2.31 -27.46 -2.12
CA HIS A 199 2.10 -26.70 -0.88
C HIS A 199 2.59 -25.24 -0.96
N TYR A 200 3.16 -24.82 -2.10
CA TYR A 200 3.72 -23.48 -2.27
C TYR A 200 2.69 -22.57 -2.96
N ILE A 201 1.74 -22.11 -2.14
CA ILE A 201 0.74 -21.02 -2.29
C ILE A 201 0.43 -20.52 -3.73
N PRO A 202 -0.84 -20.57 -4.19
CA PRO A 202 -1.25 -20.14 -5.53
C PRO A 202 -0.91 -18.69 -5.91
N ASN A 203 -0.79 -17.79 -4.93
CA ASN A 203 -0.69 -16.34 -5.16
C ASN A 203 0.74 -15.83 -5.41
N MET A 204 1.79 -16.63 -5.21
CA MET A 204 3.17 -16.21 -5.47
C MET A 204 3.61 -16.42 -6.93
N VAL A 205 2.97 -17.33 -7.66
CA VAL A 205 3.45 -17.77 -8.98
C VAL A 205 2.95 -16.87 -10.12
N SER A 206 1.89 -16.10 -9.92
CA SER A 206 1.35 -15.18 -10.93
C SER A 206 2.09 -13.84 -11.03
N ARG A 207 3.17 -13.63 -10.26
CA ARG A 207 3.88 -12.34 -10.13
C ARG A 207 5.16 -12.20 -10.99
N ARG A 208 5.36 -13.01 -12.04
CA ARG A 208 6.50 -12.84 -12.96
C ARG A 208 6.09 -12.91 -14.42
#